data_AF-W1X942-F1
#
_entry.id   AF-W1X942-F1
#
_cell.length_a   1.000
_cell.length_b   1.000
_cell.length_c   1.000
_cell.angle_alpha   90.00
_cell.angle_beta   90.00
_cell.angle_gamma   90.00
#
_symmetry.space_group_name_H-M   'P 1'
#
loop_
_entity.id
_entity.type
_entity.pdbx_description
1 polymer ?
#
loop_
_entity_poly.entity_id
_entity_poly.type
_entity_poly.pdbx_seq_one_letter_code
_entity_poly.pdbx_strand_id
1 'polypeptide(L)'
;VRLENKGNNPLLVQSWLDTGDDNAEPGSINVPFTATPPVSRIDGKRGQTIKLMYTGRSALPKDRESVFWFNVLEVPPKPDAEKMANQSMLQLAFRTRIKLFYRPEGLTGIPSDAPAALKWSWTTSGGKVALRVVNPTPFY
;
A
#
# COMPACT_ATOMS: atom_id res chain seq x y z
N VAL A 1 6.65 5.56 -8.16
CA VAL A 1 7.28 5.21 -6.86
C VAL A 1 8.65 4.62 -7.13
N ARG A 2 9.70 5.04 -6.42
CA ARG A 2 11.05 4.50 -6.57
C ARG A 2 11.32 3.49 -5.45
N LEU A 3 11.71 2.28 -5.84
CA LEU A 3 12.12 1.20 -4.95
C LEU A 3 13.64 1.07 -5.00
N GLU A 4 14.26 0.73 -3.89
CA GLU A 4 15.70 0.51 -3.79
C GLU A 4 16.01 -0.74 -2.98
N ASN A 5 16.72 -1.68 -3.60
CA ASN A 5 17.26 -2.83 -2.90
C ASN A 5 18.60 -2.42 -2.24
N LYS A 6 18.54 -2.09 -0.95
CA LYS A 6 19.74 -1.77 -0.17
C LYS A 6 20.57 -3.01 0.21
N GLY A 7 20.06 -4.22 -0.03
CA GLY A 7 20.77 -5.47 0.19
C GLY A 7 21.86 -5.75 -0.84
N ASN A 8 22.55 -6.88 -0.65
CA ASN A 8 23.59 -7.35 -1.57
C ASN A 8 23.07 -8.39 -2.56
N ASN A 9 21.97 -9.07 -2.24
CA ASN A 9 21.37 -10.13 -3.06
C ASN A 9 20.24 -9.56 -3.93
N PRO A 10 19.99 -10.13 -5.12
CA PRO A 10 18.83 -9.76 -5.92
C PRO A 10 17.53 -10.11 -5.20
N LEU A 11 16.45 -9.38 -5.50
CA LEU A 11 15.10 -9.68 -5.02
C LEU A 11 14.15 -9.79 -6.22
N LEU A 12 13.21 -10.72 -6.16
CA LEU A 12 12.01 -10.66 -6.98
C LEU A 12 11.01 -9.77 -6.27
N VAL A 13 10.54 -8.74 -6.97
CA VAL A 13 9.59 -7.76 -6.46
C VAL A 13 8.28 -7.87 -7.21
N GLN A 14 7.19 -8.09 -6.49
CA GLN A 14 5.84 -8.01 -7.02
C GLN A 14 5.15 -6.75 -6.50
N SER A 15 4.41 -6.06 -7.36
CA SER A 15 3.78 -4.78 -7.05
C SER A 15 2.35 -4.72 -7.58
N TRP A 16 1.40 -4.37 -6.71
CA TRP A 16 -0.02 -4.27 -7.06
C TRP A 16 -0.74 -3.27 -6.16
N LEU A 17 -1.97 -2.91 -6.51
CA LEU A 17 -2.84 -2.07 -5.68
C LEU A 17 -4.04 -2.87 -5.20
N ASP A 18 -4.57 -2.54 -4.01
CA ASP A 18 -5.77 -3.17 -3.42
C ASP A 18 -6.68 -2.16 -2.69
N THR A 19 -7.84 -2.63 -2.22
CA THR A 19 -8.85 -1.83 -1.50
C THR A 19 -8.73 -1.88 0.02
N GLY A 20 -7.68 -2.50 0.56
CA GLY A 20 -7.41 -2.62 1.99
C GLY A 20 -7.64 -4.00 2.58
N ASP A 21 -8.01 -5.00 1.78
CA ASP A 21 -8.08 -6.38 2.23
C ASP A 21 -6.69 -7.05 2.09
N ASP A 22 -6.05 -7.30 3.23
CA ASP A 22 -4.74 -7.94 3.34
C ASP A 22 -4.72 -9.34 2.75
N ASN A 23 -5.85 -10.05 2.79
CA ASN A 23 -5.98 -11.45 2.41
C ASN A 23 -6.48 -11.62 0.97
N ALA A 24 -6.83 -10.52 0.28
CA ALA A 24 -7.26 -10.59 -1.11
C ALA A 24 -6.13 -11.10 -2.01
N GLU A 25 -6.42 -12.13 -2.80
CA GLU A 25 -5.50 -12.64 -3.81
C GLU A 25 -5.23 -11.57 -4.88
N PRO A 26 -3.98 -11.29 -5.27
CA PRO A 26 -3.66 -10.25 -6.26
C PRO A 26 -4.47 -10.31 -7.56
N GLY A 27 -4.86 -11.51 -8.01
CA GLY A 27 -5.65 -11.72 -9.23
C GLY A 27 -7.14 -11.39 -9.13
N SER A 28 -7.71 -11.32 -7.92
CA SER A 28 -9.13 -10.99 -7.70
C SER A 28 -9.38 -9.49 -7.46
N ILE A 29 -8.30 -8.71 -7.40
CA ILE A 29 -8.36 -7.31 -7.00
C ILE A 29 -8.80 -6.43 -8.16
N ASN A 30 -9.94 -5.76 -7.96
CA ASN A 30 -10.48 -4.80 -8.91
C ASN A 30 -10.34 -3.38 -8.37
N VAL A 31 -9.32 -2.67 -8.85
CA VAL A 31 -9.05 -1.27 -8.53
C VAL A 31 -8.83 -0.49 -9.82
N PRO A 32 -9.19 0.80 -9.89
CA PRO A 32 -9.03 1.59 -11.11
C PRO A 32 -7.59 2.05 -11.31
N PHE A 33 -6.59 1.26 -10.91
CA PHE A 33 -5.18 1.58 -11.03
C PHE A 33 -4.37 0.40 -11.55
N THR A 34 -3.26 0.69 -12.23
CA THR A 34 -2.24 -0.31 -12.59
C THR A 34 -0.88 0.07 -12.02
N ALA A 35 -0.11 -0.95 -11.62
CA ALA A 35 1.28 -0.81 -11.21
C ALA A 35 2.18 -1.54 -12.22
N THR A 36 3.14 -0.82 -12.81
CA THR A 36 4.00 -1.35 -13.88
C THR A 36 5.48 -1.03 -13.62
N PRO A 37 6.39 -2.02 -13.74
CA PRO A 37 6.12 -3.44 -13.96
C PRO A 37 5.47 -4.10 -12.71
N PRO A 38 4.52 -5.04 -12.88
CA PRO A 38 3.89 -5.73 -11.75
C PRO A 38 4.82 -6.78 -11.12
N VAL A 39 5.80 -7.27 -11.88
CA VAL A 39 6.85 -8.18 -11.42
C VAL A 39 8.18 -7.71 -11.99
N SER A 40 9.19 -7.57 -11.16
CA SER A 40 10.54 -7.18 -11.57
C SER A 40 11.61 -7.82 -10.70
N ARG A 41 12.80 -8.02 -11.24
CA ARG A 41 13.98 -8.36 -10.46
C ARG A 41 14.74 -7.07 -10.16
N ILE A 42 15.12 -6.86 -8.90
CA ILE A 42 15.98 -5.75 -8.48
C ILE A 42 17.26 -6.33 -7.89
N ASP A 43 18.37 -6.17 -8.60
CA ASP A 43 19.68 -6.60 -8.11
C ASP A 43 20.13 -5.81 -6.88
N GLY A 44 21.07 -6.37 -6.12
CA GLY A 44 21.63 -5.71 -4.94
C GLY A 44 22.18 -4.32 -5.27
N LYS A 45 21.92 -3.35 -4.38
CA LYS A 45 22.29 -1.93 -4.54
C LYS A 45 21.71 -1.24 -5.77
N ARG A 46 20.69 -1.82 -6.41
CA ARG A 46 19.97 -1.21 -7.53
C ARG A 46 18.58 -0.74 -7.10
N GLY A 47 17.99 0.11 -7.94
CA GLY A 47 16.62 0.58 -7.77
C GLY A 47 15.78 0.34 -9.02
N GLN A 48 14.46 0.36 -8.83
CA GLN A 48 13.46 0.22 -9.89
C GLN A 48 12.37 1.27 -9.67
N THR A 49 11.89 1.87 -10.76
CA THR A 49 10.72 2.73 -10.70
C THR A 49 9.47 1.95 -11.08
N ILE A 50 8.46 2.00 -10.21
CA ILE A 50 7.11 1.50 -10.47
C ILE A 50 6.23 2.68 -10.87
N LYS A 51 5.62 2.58 -12.04
CA LYS A 51 4.63 3.53 -12.56
C LYS A 51 3.25 3.13 -12.06
N LEU A 52 2.58 4.06 -11.39
CA LEU A 52 1.18 3.92 -11.00
C LEU A 52 0.33 4.73 -11.97
N MET A 53 -0.68 4.12 -12.58
CA MET A 53 -1.56 4.78 -13.54
C MET A 53 -3.02 4.59 -13.15
N TYR A 54 -3.78 5.69 -13.11
CA TYR A 54 -5.23 5.62 -13.02
C TYR A 54 -5.80 5.16 -14.37
N THR A 55 -6.69 4.18 -14.35
CA THR A 55 -7.28 3.56 -15.55
C THR A 55 -8.71 4.00 -15.82
N GLY A 56 -9.38 4.64 -14.85
CA GLY A 56 -10.77 5.06 -14.99
C GLY A 56 -11.78 3.91 -15.16
N ARG A 57 -11.40 2.67 -14.85
CA ARG A 57 -12.28 1.49 -15.01
C ARG A 57 -13.48 1.48 -14.07
N SER A 58 -13.41 2.18 -12.94
CA SER A 58 -14.51 2.38 -12.01
C SER A 58 -14.64 3.85 -11.65
N ALA A 59 -15.89 4.29 -11.45
CA ALA A 59 -16.17 5.64 -10.99
C ALA A 59 -15.77 5.78 -9.52
N LEU A 60 -15.06 6.86 -9.21
CA LEU A 60 -14.67 7.23 -7.84
C LEU A 60 -15.47 8.45 -7.38
N PRO A 61 -15.71 8.59 -6.05
CA PRO A 61 -16.27 9.80 -5.46
C PRO A 61 -15.53 11.04 -5.94
N LYS A 62 -16.29 12.11 -6.24
CA LYS A 62 -15.76 13.41 -6.66
C LYS A 62 -15.75 14.44 -5.54
N ASP A 63 -16.43 14.15 -4.44
CA ASP A 63 -16.61 15.02 -3.27
C ASP A 63 -15.60 14.72 -2.14
N ARG A 64 -14.80 13.67 -2.26
CA ARG A 64 -13.81 13.24 -1.27
C ARG A 64 -12.69 12.41 -1.88
N GLU A 65 -11.59 12.29 -1.14
CA GLU A 65 -10.54 11.34 -1.45
C GLU A 65 -11.03 9.89 -1.42
N SER A 66 -10.32 9.01 -2.11
CA SER A 66 -10.49 7.55 -2.00
C SER A 66 -9.19 6.91 -1.57
N VAL A 67 -9.26 5.89 -0.69
CA VAL A 67 -8.08 5.17 -0.19
C VAL A 67 -7.93 3.85 -0.90
N PHE A 68 -6.73 3.60 -1.40
CA PHE A 68 -6.25 2.31 -1.89
C PHE A 68 -4.95 1.98 -1.16
N TRP A 69 -4.41 0.78 -1.40
CA TRP A 69 -3.12 0.39 -0.86
C TRP A 69 -2.20 -0.06 -1.97
N PHE A 70 -1.00 0.51 -2.02
CA PHE A 70 0.10 0.04 -2.84
C PHE A 70 0.89 -1.01 -2.06
N ASN A 71 1.04 -2.19 -2.67
CA ASN A 71 1.71 -3.34 -2.10
C ASN A 71 3.01 -3.61 -2.85
N VAL A 72 4.07 -3.90 -2.10
CA VAL A 72 5.35 -4.34 -2.61
C VAL A 72 5.76 -5.58 -1.84
N LEU A 73 5.73 -6.74 -2.49
CA LEU A 73 6.20 -8.00 -1.94
C LEU A 73 7.62 -8.27 -2.45
N GLU A 74 8.55 -8.41 -1.52
CA GLU A 74 9.96 -8.71 -1.77
C GLU A 74 10.24 -10.16 -1.43
N VAL A 75 10.58 -10.95 -2.45
CA VAL A 75 10.86 -12.38 -2.36
C VAL A 75 12.36 -12.60 -2.58
N PRO A 76 13.12 -13.03 -1.57
CA PRO A 76 14.54 -13.34 -1.74
C PRO A 76 14.73 -14.61 -2.59
N PRO A 77 15.92 -14.79 -3.19
CA PRO A 77 16.21 -15.97 -3.98
C PRO A 77 16.16 -17.21 -3.10
N LYS A 78 15.82 -18.36 -3.70
CA LYS A 78 15.94 -19.62 -2.99
C LYS A 78 17.40 -19.81 -2.57
N PRO A 79 17.64 -20.29 -1.34
CA PRO A 79 18.96 -20.66 -0.89
C PRO A 79 19.55 -21.78 -1.76
N ASP A 80 20.87 -21.84 -1.81
CA ASP A 80 21.60 -22.90 -2.49
C ASP A 80 21.38 -24.24 -1.79
N ALA A 81 20.85 -25.23 -2.51
CA ALA A 81 20.43 -26.52 -1.97
C ALA A 81 21.62 -27.32 -1.39
N GLU A 82 22.79 -27.22 -2.01
CA GLU A 82 23.99 -27.93 -1.55
C GLU A 82 24.50 -27.37 -0.22
N LYS A 83 24.39 -26.04 -0.02
CA LYS A 83 24.76 -25.37 1.23
C LYS A 83 23.75 -25.60 2.36
N MET A 84 22.55 -26.05 2.02
CA MET A 84 21.42 -26.25 2.94
C MET A 84 21.14 -27.73 3.25
N ALA A 85 21.88 -28.67 2.65
CA ALA A 85 21.55 -30.10 2.64
C ALA A 85 21.39 -30.76 4.03
N ASN A 86 21.81 -30.10 5.12
CA ASN A 86 21.62 -30.57 6.50
C ASN A 86 21.25 -29.42 7.47
N GLN A 87 20.59 -28.36 6.99
CA GLN A 87 20.21 -27.21 7.82
C GLN A 87 18.70 -26.94 7.75
N SER A 88 18.08 -26.69 8.90
CA SER A 88 16.74 -26.10 8.95
C SER A 88 16.86 -24.60 8.73
N MET A 89 16.21 -24.07 7.70
CA MET A 89 16.21 -22.64 7.43
C MET A 89 14.79 -22.08 7.32
N LEU A 90 14.59 -20.95 7.98
CA LEU A 90 13.42 -20.11 7.81
C LEU A 90 13.75 -18.99 6.81
N GLN A 91 13.02 -18.92 5.70
CA GLN A 91 13.12 -17.83 4.74
C GLN A 91 11.91 -16.90 4.89
N LEU A 92 12.18 -15.60 4.99
CA LEU A 92 11.15 -14.58 5.12
C LEU A 92 11.02 -13.78 3.83
N ALA A 93 9.78 -13.48 3.45
CA ALA A 93 9.44 -12.50 2.44
C ALA A 93 8.66 -11.36 3.12
N PHE A 94 8.91 -10.13 2.70
CA PHE A 94 8.31 -8.95 3.33
C PHE A 94 7.35 -8.28 2.35
N ARG A 95 6.14 -7.97 2.82
CA ARG A 95 5.16 -7.16 2.09
C ARG A 95 5.05 -5.78 2.74
N THR A 96 5.54 -4.76 2.04
CA THR A 96 5.33 -3.36 2.42
C THR A 96 3.98 -2.90 1.85
N ARG A 97 3.14 -2.29 2.71
CA ARG A 97 1.81 -1.78 2.34
C ARG A 97 1.72 -0.29 2.67
N ILE A 98 1.44 0.53 1.67
CA ILE A 98 1.40 1.99 1.79
C ILE A 98 0.06 2.49 1.26
N LYS A 99 -0.60 3.38 1.99
CA LYS A 99 -1.84 4.01 1.52
C LYS A 99 -1.55 4.86 0.27
N LEU A 100 -2.41 4.71 -0.73
CA LEU A 100 -2.50 5.57 -1.90
C LEU A 100 -3.83 6.33 -1.81
N PHE A 101 -3.74 7.66 -1.71
CA PHE A 101 -4.92 8.53 -1.75
C PHE A 101 -5.15 9.01 -3.18
N TYR A 102 -6.30 8.68 -3.74
CA TYR A 102 -6.81 9.32 -4.95
C TYR A 102 -7.55 10.59 -4.57
N ARG A 103 -7.10 11.72 -5.10
CA ARG A 103 -7.72 13.03 -4.86
C ARG A 103 -8.39 13.52 -6.14
N PRO A 104 -9.73 13.61 -6.20
CA PRO A 104 -10.39 14.25 -7.32
C PRO A 104 -10.06 15.75 -7.37
N GLU A 105 -10.15 16.33 -8.57
CA GLU A 105 -10.02 17.77 -8.74
C GLU A 105 -11.20 18.52 -8.11
N GLY A 106 -10.97 19.76 -7.68
CA GLY A 106 -12.04 20.64 -7.19
C GLY A 106 -12.46 20.44 -5.73
N LEU A 107 -11.76 19.61 -4.95
CA LEU A 107 -12.00 19.55 -3.50
C LEU A 107 -11.67 20.88 -2.84
N THR A 108 -12.57 21.34 -1.98
CA THR A 108 -12.39 22.56 -1.19
C THR A 108 -11.50 22.31 0.03
N GLY A 109 -10.59 23.24 0.32
CA GLY A 109 -9.70 23.19 1.47
C GLY A 109 -8.30 22.67 1.13
N ILE A 110 -7.40 22.66 2.13
CA ILE A 110 -6.02 22.21 2.00
C ILE A 110 -5.84 20.94 2.85
N PRO A 111 -5.27 19.85 2.31
CA PRO A 111 -5.09 18.61 3.06
C PRO A 111 -4.30 18.77 4.36
N SER A 112 -3.32 19.68 4.40
CA SER A 112 -2.52 19.97 5.60
C SER A 112 -3.33 20.54 6.76
N ASP A 113 -4.49 21.13 6.48
CA ASP A 113 -5.33 21.78 7.48
C ASP A 113 -6.37 20.80 8.06
N ALA A 114 -6.58 19.66 7.39
CA ALA A 114 -7.56 18.66 7.81
C ALA A 114 -7.38 18.15 9.25
N PRO A 115 -6.15 17.91 9.76
CA PRO A 115 -5.96 17.51 11.15
C PRO A 115 -6.49 18.52 12.17
N ALA A 116 -6.38 19.82 11.89
CA ALA A 116 -6.86 20.88 12.78
C ALA A 116 -8.39 20.99 12.80
N ALA A 117 -9.07 20.52 11.73
CA ALA A 117 -10.52 20.53 11.61
C ALA A 117 -11.20 19.32 12.31
N LEU A 118 -10.42 18.37 12.84
CA LEU A 118 -10.96 17.20 13.54
C LEU A 118 -11.76 17.63 14.78
N LYS A 119 -12.97 17.09 14.91
CA LYS A 119 -13.84 17.33 16.06
C LYS A 119 -13.76 16.14 17.01
N TRP A 120 -13.48 16.42 18.28
CA TRP A 120 -13.30 15.42 19.32
C TRP A 120 -14.45 15.52 20.32
N SER A 121 -15.00 14.38 20.70
CA SER A 121 -16.08 14.31 21.69
C SER A 121 -16.03 13.01 22.47
N TRP A 122 -16.37 13.05 23.76
CA TRP A 122 -16.64 11.84 24.51
C TRP A 122 -17.94 11.18 24.03
N THR A 123 -17.97 9.85 24.02
CA THR A 123 -19.15 9.05 23.72
C THR A 123 -19.17 7.79 24.58
N THR A 124 -20.23 7.00 24.50
CA THR A 124 -20.33 5.69 25.14
C THR A 124 -20.44 4.64 24.05
N SER A 125 -19.53 3.67 24.05
CA SER A 125 -19.55 2.52 23.12
C SER A 125 -19.37 1.23 23.92
N GLY A 126 -20.31 0.30 23.78
CA GLY A 126 -20.30 -0.96 24.56
C GLY A 126 -20.32 -0.73 26.08
N GLY A 127 -21.03 0.30 26.56
CA GLY A 127 -21.11 0.64 27.98
C GLY A 127 -19.85 1.26 28.59
N LYS A 128 -18.82 1.57 27.79
CA LYS A 128 -17.58 2.20 28.23
C LYS A 128 -17.45 3.62 27.66
N VAL A 129 -16.80 4.49 28.41
CA VAL A 129 -16.39 5.81 27.91
C VAL A 129 -15.43 5.59 26.74
N ALA A 130 -15.71 6.23 25.62
CA ALA A 130 -14.92 6.19 24.40
C ALA A 130 -14.69 7.61 23.87
N LEU A 131 -13.60 7.79 23.13
CA LEU A 131 -13.33 9.03 22.41
C LEU A 131 -13.78 8.87 20.96
N ARG A 132 -14.63 9.79 20.49
CA ARG A 132 -15.08 9.87 19.10
C ARG A 132 -14.35 11.01 18.41
N VAL A 133 -13.81 10.71 17.23
CA VAL A 133 -13.20 11.68 16.32
C VAL A 133 -14.06 11.77 15.07
N VAL A 134 -14.41 12.99 14.65
CA VAL A 134 -15.10 13.26 13.40
C VAL A 134 -14.16 14.05 12.51
N ASN A 135 -13.87 13.52 11.34
CA ASN A 135 -13.22 14.25 10.26
C ASN A 135 -14.31 14.86 9.35
N PRO A 136 -14.55 16.18 9.40
CA PRO A 136 -15.54 16.84 8.54
C PRO A 136 -15.01 17.17 7.14
N THR A 137 -13.73 16.89 6.87
CA THR A 137 -13.06 17.28 5.63
C THR A 137 -13.14 16.17 4.56
N PRO A 138 -12.91 16.49 3.27
CA PRO A 138 -12.89 15.49 2.22
C PRO A 138 -11.56 14.72 2.12
N PHE A 139 -10.61 14.93 3.04
CA PHE A 139 -9.25 14.38 3.03
C PHE A 139 -9.08 13.30 4.10
N TYR A 140 -8.21 12.32 3.86
CA TYR A 140 -7.85 11.26 4.83
C TYR A 140 -6.62 11.57 5.69
#